data_AF-A0A7C2W4A1-F1
#
_entry.id   AF-A0A7C2W4A1-F1
#
_cell.length_a   1.000
_cell.length_b   1.000
_cell.length_c   1.000
_cell.angle_alpha   90.00
_cell.angle_beta   90.00
_cell.angle_gamma   90.00
#
_symmetry.space_group_name_H-M   'P 1'
#
loop_
_entity.id
_entity.type
_entity.pdbx_description
1 polymer ?
#
loop_
_entity_poly.entity_id
_entity_poly.type
_entity_poly.pdbx_seq_one_letter_code
_entity_poly.pdbx_strand_id
1 'polypeptide(L)'
;SSFDLIKLSWELVKVGNPQLIGDVGCAAALAVASFESASLLIEYNLNLINDDELRREISPMIDKFSKECREIYGEIAEVIRKCLRSSS
;
A
#
# COMPACT_ATOMS: atom_id res chain seq x y z
N SER A 1 -8.30 -1.62 7.36
CA SER A 1 -7.06 -0.82 7.54
C SER A 1 -6.58 -0.30 6.19
N SER A 2 -5.59 0.60 6.14
CA SER A 2 -4.99 1.03 4.86
C SER A 2 -4.40 -0.17 4.09
N PHE A 3 -3.86 -1.15 4.80
CA PHE A 3 -3.37 -2.40 4.24
C PHE A 3 -4.48 -3.27 3.62
N ASP A 4 -5.66 -3.33 4.24
CA ASP A 4 -6.80 -4.05 3.65
C ASP A 4 -7.35 -3.32 2.41
N LEU A 5 -7.32 -1.98 2.43
CA LEU A 5 -7.77 -1.16 1.31
C LEU A 5 -6.90 -1.39 0.08
N ILE A 6 -5.57 -1.49 0.23
CA ILE A 6 -4.69 -1.75 -0.90
C ILE A 6 -4.90 -3.15 -1.49
N LYS A 7 -5.19 -4.16 -0.65
CA LYS A 7 -5.55 -5.51 -1.09
C LYS A 7 -6.87 -5.53 -1.84
N LEU A 8 -7.88 -4.80 -1.34
CA LEU A 8 -9.15 -4.66 -2.02
C LEU A 8 -8.98 -3.95 -3.38
N SER A 9 -8.19 -2.88 -3.44
CA SER A 9 -7.88 -2.21 -4.70
C SER A 9 -7.22 -3.15 -5.70
N TRP A 10 -6.37 -4.08 -5.26
CA TRP A 10 -5.76 -5.09 -6.12
C TRP A 10 -6.77 -6.09 -6.68
N GLU A 11 -7.73 -6.53 -5.87
CA GLU A 11 -8.80 -7.39 -6.37
C GLU A 11 -9.66 -6.64 -7.38
N LEU A 12 -10.02 -5.40 -7.09
CA LEU A 12 -10.83 -4.55 -7.96
C LEU A 12 -10.13 -4.22 -9.28
N VAL A 13 -8.81 -4.01 -9.31
CA VAL A 13 -8.09 -3.71 -10.56
C VAL A 13 -8.12 -4.89 -11.55
N LYS A 14 -8.27 -6.12 -11.05
CA LYS A 14 -8.29 -7.36 -11.87
C LYS A 14 -9.64 -7.66 -12.49
N VAL A 15 -10.73 -7.33 -11.80
CA VAL A 15 -12.10 -7.69 -12.20
C VAL A 15 -12.99 -6.48 -12.51
N GLY A 16 -12.52 -5.28 -12.18
CA GLY A 16 -13.31 -4.06 -12.20
C GLY A 16 -13.56 -3.49 -13.59
N ASN A 17 -14.60 -2.67 -13.68
CA ASN A 17 -14.92 -1.91 -14.89
C ASN A 17 -13.71 -1.06 -15.30
N PRO A 18 -13.20 -1.17 -16.55
CA PRO A 18 -12.10 -0.36 -17.04
C PRO A 18 -12.31 1.15 -16.87
N GLN A 19 -13.56 1.62 -16.83
CA GLN A 19 -13.91 3.02 -16.60
C GLN A 19 -13.65 3.50 -15.16
N LEU A 20 -13.58 2.59 -14.18
CA LEU A 20 -13.37 2.89 -12.76
C LEU A 20 -11.92 2.61 -12.30
N ILE A 21 -11.06 2.14 -13.19
CA ILE A 21 -9.70 1.70 -12.84
C ILE A 21 -8.82 2.86 -12.34
N GLY A 22 -9.10 4.09 -12.78
CA GLY A 22 -8.45 5.29 -12.28
C GLY A 22 -8.74 5.56 -10.81
N ASP A 23 -10.01 5.43 -10.39
CA ASP A 23 -10.43 5.61 -9.01
C ASP A 23 -9.78 4.56 -8.08
N VAL A 24 -9.68 3.32 -8.57
CA VAL A 24 -8.95 2.24 -7.88
C VAL A 24 -7.48 2.59 -7.69
N GLY A 25 -6.85 3.17 -8.71
CA GLY A 25 -5.47 3.67 -8.63
C GLY A 25 -5.29 4.76 -7.58
N CYS A 26 -6.20 5.75 -7.56
CA CYS A 26 -6.21 6.80 -6.54
C CYS A 26 -6.38 6.23 -5.13
N ALA A 27 -7.32 5.30 -4.93
CA ALA A 27 -7.53 4.66 -3.64
C ALA A 27 -6.29 3.87 -3.17
N ALA A 28 -5.63 3.15 -4.08
CA ALA A 28 -4.40 2.42 -3.78
C ALA A 28 -3.24 3.36 -3.41
N ALA A 29 -3.07 4.47 -4.13
CA ALA A 29 -2.04 5.47 -3.82
C ALA A 29 -2.24 6.09 -2.43
N LEU A 30 -3.48 6.44 -2.10
CA LEU A 30 -3.84 6.96 -0.77
C LEU A 30 -3.62 5.92 0.33
N ALA A 31 -3.92 4.65 0.05
CA ALA A 31 -3.67 3.56 0.99
C ALA A 31 -2.17 3.39 1.30
N VAL A 32 -1.29 3.43 0.29
CA VAL A 32 0.17 3.40 0.49
C VAL A 32 0.61 4.59 1.34
N ALA A 33 0.23 5.81 0.97
CA ALA A 33 0.64 7.01 1.69
C ALA A 33 0.17 7.00 3.15
N SER A 34 -1.07 6.53 3.40
CA SER A 34 -1.61 6.37 4.74
C SER A 34 -0.82 5.34 5.55
N PHE A 35 -0.46 4.20 4.95
CA PHE A 35 0.35 3.17 5.60
C PHE A 35 1.77 3.67 5.94
N GLU A 36 2.44 4.34 5.00
CA GLU A 36 3.78 4.91 5.22
C GLU A 36 3.77 5.98 6.31
N SER A 37 2.74 6.84 6.32
CA SER A 37 2.57 7.85 7.38
C SER A 37 2.38 7.23 8.77
N ALA A 38 1.57 6.17 8.87
CA ALA A 38 1.39 5.46 10.13
C ALA A 38 2.68 4.74 10.58
N SER A 39 3.39 4.12 9.63
CA SER A 39 4.66 3.43 9.88
C SER A 39 5.71 4.38 10.46
N LEU A 40 5.85 5.58 9.89
CA LEU A 40 6.79 6.60 10.37
C LEU A 40 6.51 7.00 11.83
N LEU A 41 5.24 7.16 12.20
CA LEU A 41 4.85 7.48 13.58
C LEU A 41 5.19 6.34 14.54
N ILE A 42 4.96 5.09 14.13
CA ILE A 42 5.28 3.92 14.95
C ILE A 42 6.79 3.78 15.12
N GLU A 43 7.58 3.88 14.04
CA GLU A 43 9.04 3.82 14.09
C GLU A 43 9.63 4.92 14.98
N TYR A 44 9.12 6.16 14.88
CA TYR A 44 9.52 7.25 15.76
C TYR A 44 9.23 6.92 17.22
N ASN A 45 8.01 6.46 17.53
CA ASN A 45 7.64 6.11 18.90
C ASN A 45 8.42 4.91 19.44
N LEU A 46 8.67 3.87 18.63
CA LEU A 46 9.48 2.71 19.00
C LEU A 46 10.93 3.10 19.34
N ASN A 47 11.46 4.12 18.68
CA ASN A 47 12.79 4.63 18.99
C ASN A 47 12.88 5.31 20.37
N LEU A 48 11.76 5.80 20.91
CA LEU A 48 11.67 6.45 22.21
C LEU A 48 11.37 5.49 23.37
N ILE A 49 10.90 4.27 23.07
CA ILE A 49 10.62 3.25 24.07
C ILE A 49 11.91 2.44 24.32
N ASN A 50 12.30 2.29 25.59
CA ASN A 50 13.39 1.42 26.03
C ASN A 50 12.93 -0.06 26.10
N ASP A 51 12.37 -0.57 25.01
CA ASP A 51 11.92 -1.95 24.88
C ASP A 51 12.46 -2.54 23.58
N ASP A 52 13.60 -3.22 23.70
CA ASP A 52 14.32 -3.82 22.58
C ASP A 52 13.59 -5.05 22.00
N GLU A 53 12.78 -5.74 22.81
CA GLU A 53 12.00 -6.89 22.36
C GLU A 53 10.88 -6.44 21.43
N LEU A 54 10.12 -5.42 21.86
CA LEU A 54 9.07 -4.81 21.05
C LEU A 54 9.62 -4.26 19.74
N ARG A 55 10.79 -3.61 19.76
CA ARG A 55 11.44 -3.10 18.54
C ARG A 55 11.80 -4.23 17.57
N ARG A 56 12.35 -5.34 18.08
CA ARG A 56 12.71 -6.50 17.27
C ARG A 56 11.50 -7.19 16.65
N GLU A 57 10.35 -7.15 17.31
CA GLU A 57 9.11 -7.75 16.79
C GLU A 57 8.44 -6.84 15.74
N ILE A 58 8.29 -5.55 16.03
CA ILE A 58 7.45 -4.66 15.22
C ILE A 58 8.18 -4.13 13.98
N SER A 59 9.48 -3.80 14.05
CA SER A 59 10.20 -3.23 12.90
C SER A 59 10.18 -4.15 11.66
N PRO A 60 10.46 -5.47 11.76
CA PRO A 60 10.36 -6.35 10.60
C PRO A 60 8.95 -6.47 10.02
N MET A 61 7.91 -6.35 10.85
CA MET A 61 6.52 -6.37 10.39
C MET A 61 6.18 -5.12 9.57
N ILE A 62 6.62 -3.94 10.04
CA ILE A 62 6.45 -2.68 9.32
C ILE A 62 7.15 -2.75 7.97
N ASP A 63 8.41 -3.19 7.94
CA ASP A 63 9.19 -3.33 6.70
C ASP A 63 8.51 -4.26 5.71
N LYS A 64 8.05 -5.43 6.19
CA LYS A 64 7.33 -6.42 5.38
C LYS A 64 6.08 -5.82 4.75
N PHE A 65 5.22 -5.20 5.55
CA PHE A 65 3.97 -4.62 5.06
C PHE A 65 4.20 -3.40 4.17
N SER A 66 5.22 -2.59 4.46
CA SER A 66 5.61 -1.45 3.61
C SER A 66 6.05 -1.92 2.23
N LYS A 67 6.84 -3.00 2.17
CA LYS A 67 7.24 -3.62 0.91
C LYS A 67 6.04 -4.19 0.15
N GLU A 68 5.17 -4.95 0.83
CA GLU A 68 3.97 -5.54 0.21
C GLU A 68 3.02 -4.46 -0.33
N CYS A 69 2.79 -3.37 0.40
CA CYS A 69 2.02 -2.22 -0.08
C CYS A 69 2.57 -1.64 -1.38
N ARG A 70 3.89 -1.40 -1.43
CA ARG A 70 4.55 -0.81 -2.60
C ARG A 70 4.53 -1.73 -3.81
N GLU A 71 4.74 -3.02 -3.60
CA GLU A 71 4.65 -4.05 -4.65
C GLU A 71 3.24 -4.08 -5.24
N ILE A 72 2.20 -4.20 -4.40
CA ILE A 72 0.80 -4.22 -4.85
C ILE A 72 0.44 -2.95 -5.61
N TYR A 73 0.84 -1.77 -5.11
CA TYR A 73 0.59 -0.51 -5.83
C TYR A 73 1.31 -0.46 -7.18
N GLY A 74 2.54 -0.97 -7.25
CA GLY A 74 3.29 -1.10 -8.49
C GLY A 74 2.52 -1.91 -9.54
N GLU A 75 1.98 -3.06 -9.14
CA GLU A 75 1.16 -3.92 -10.00
C GLU A 75 -0.13 -3.20 -10.45
N ILE A 76 -0.85 -2.54 -9.54
CA ILE A 76 -2.04 -1.74 -9.86
C ILE A 76 -1.71 -0.65 -10.89
N ALA A 77 -0.62 0.09 -10.68
CA ALA A 77 -0.20 1.16 -11.57
C ALA A 77 0.19 0.64 -12.96
N GLU A 78 0.81 -0.54 -13.06
CA GLU A 78 1.08 -1.18 -14.33
C GLU A 78 -0.19 -1.53 -15.10
N VAL A 79 -1.20 -2.10 -14.42
CA VAL A 79 -2.49 -2.43 -15.05
C VAL A 79 -3.16 -1.16 -15.59
N ILE A 80 -3.21 -0.09 -14.80
CA ILE A 80 -3.78 1.20 -15.22
C ILE A 80 -3.04 1.76 -16.45
N ARG A 81 -1.70 1.74 -16.45
CA ARG A 81 -0.90 2.21 -17.59
C ARG A 81 -1.13 1.38 -18.85
N LYS A 82 -1.32 0.07 -18.72
CA LYS A 82 -1.68 -0.80 -19.86
C LYS A 82 -3.04 -0.40 -20.42
N CYS A 83 -4.05 -0.19 -19.57
CA CYS A 83 -5.37 0.27 -19.98
C CYS A 83 -5.34 1.60 -20.73
N LEU A 84 -4.54 2.58 -20.28
CA LEU A 84 -4.37 3.87 -20.96
C LEU A 84 -3.83 3.70 -22.40
N ARG A 85 -2.85 2.82 -22.60
CA ARG A 85 -2.23 2.57 -23.90
C ARG A 85 -3.14 1.85 -24.89
N SER A 86 -4.04 0.99 -24.41
CA SER A 86 -5.02 0.29 -25.24
C SER A 86 -6.23 1.14 -25.65
N SER A 87 -6.41 2.30 -25.02
CA SER A 87 -7.47 3.27 -25.34
C SER A 87 -6.99 4.41 -26.25
N SER A 88 -5.72 4.38 -26.68
CA SER A 88 -5.05 5.34 -27.57
C SER A 88 -4.94 4.78 -28.98
#